data_AF-A0AAW5IR37-F1
#
_entry.id   AF-A0AAW5IR37-F1
#
_cell.length_a   1.000
_cell.length_b   1.000
_cell.length_c   1.000
_cell.angle_alpha   90.00
_cell.angle_beta   90.00
_cell.angle_gamma   90.00
#
_symmetry.space_group_name_H-M   'P 1'
#
loop_
_entity.id
_entity.type
_entity.pdbx_description
1 polymer ?
#
loop_
_entity_poly.entity_id
_entity_poly.type
_entity_poly.pdbx_seq_one_letter_code
_entity_poly.pdbx_strand_id
1 'polypeptide(L)'
;MKFIKIILAMLVMALSFSSCLESDLKDLPTFDGNDITAGYAWYRYIGEDKINASGQPQVIQKQLQKTAEAIDNKAATCNLTFAVPSNFSEKEKNNVNLNNIVVAVQISSAAVMTPVEGSPALGTPADWTTPHKYAVKAANGETKVWTITCKLTK
;
A
#
# COMPACT_ATOMS: atom_id res chain seq x y z
N MET A 1 -56.62 19.42 -28.63
CA MET A 1 -55.51 19.03 -29.54
C MET A 1 -54.26 19.90 -29.44
N LYS A 2 -54.36 21.23 -29.28
CA LYS A 2 -53.20 22.15 -29.26
C LYS A 2 -52.28 21.97 -28.03
N PHE A 3 -52.86 21.78 -26.84
CA PHE A 3 -52.11 21.56 -25.58
C PHE A 3 -51.36 20.22 -25.55
N ILE A 4 -51.93 19.16 -26.12
CA ILE A 4 -51.29 17.83 -26.19
C ILE A 4 -50.03 17.88 -27.06
N LYS A 5 -50.07 18.64 -28.16
CA LYS A 5 -48.91 18.86 -29.04
C LYS A 5 -47.79 19.65 -28.35
N ILE A 6 -48.13 20.59 -27.48
CA ILE A 6 -47.15 21.39 -26.71
C ILE A 6 -46.48 20.54 -25.63
N ILE A 7 -47.24 19.69 -24.93
CA ILE A 7 -46.71 18.76 -23.92
C ILE A 7 -45.77 17.74 -24.59
N LEU A 8 -46.15 17.20 -25.74
CA LEU A 8 -45.32 16.26 -26.49
C LEU A 8 -44.02 16.92 -26.99
N ALA A 9 -44.09 18.17 -27.44
CA ALA A 9 -42.91 18.94 -27.86
C ALA A 9 -41.94 19.22 -26.70
N MET A 10 -42.44 19.53 -25.51
CA MET A 10 -41.60 19.70 -24.31
C MET A 10 -40.94 18.40 -23.85
N LEU A 11 -41.63 17.26 -23.95
CA LEU A 11 -41.07 15.95 -23.60
C LEU A 11 -39.92 15.55 -24.55
N VAL A 12 -40.10 15.77 -25.86
CA VAL A 12 -39.06 15.53 -26.87
C VAL A 12 -37.85 16.42 -26.65
N MET A 13 -38.07 17.70 -26.29
CA MET A 13 -36.99 18.65 -26.02
C MET A 13 -36.24 18.35 -24.72
N ALA A 14 -36.90 17.80 -23.70
CA ALA A 14 -36.26 17.36 -22.46
C ALA A 14 -35.36 16.12 -22.66
N LEU A 15 -35.72 15.23 -23.59
CA LEU A 15 -34.95 14.03 -23.94
C LEU A 15 -33.74 14.31 -24.85
N SER A 16 -33.69 15.47 -25.51
CA SER A 16 -32.57 15.83 -26.39
C SER A 16 -31.37 16.48 -25.69
N PHE A 17 -31.44 16.72 -24.37
CA PHE A 17 -30.33 17.30 -23.59
C PHE A 17 -29.46 16.27 -22.84
N SER A 18 -29.73 14.97 -22.96
CA SER A 18 -28.98 13.93 -22.22
C SER A 18 -27.69 13.45 -22.92
N SER A 19 -27.30 13.99 -24.08
CA SER A 19 -26.30 13.34 -24.96
C SER A 19 -25.01 14.11 -25.24
N CYS A 20 -24.79 15.30 -24.67
CA CYS A 20 -23.62 16.12 -25.03
C CYS A 20 -22.43 16.01 -24.07
N LEU A 21 -22.52 15.25 -22.97
CA LEU A 21 -21.48 15.25 -21.94
C LEU A 21 -20.37 14.22 -22.16
N GLU A 22 -20.67 13.11 -22.86
CA GLU A 22 -19.78 11.95 -22.94
C GLU A 22 -19.23 11.69 -24.36
N SER A 23 -19.65 12.46 -25.37
CA SER A 23 -19.40 12.15 -26.79
C SER A 23 -17.92 12.15 -27.23
N ASP A 24 -16.98 12.58 -26.38
CA ASP A 24 -15.54 12.59 -26.68
C ASP A 24 -14.66 12.24 -25.45
N LEU A 25 -15.27 11.67 -24.40
CA LEU A 25 -14.51 11.13 -23.28
C LEU A 25 -14.21 9.66 -23.59
N LYS A 26 -12.92 9.32 -23.61
CA LYS A 26 -12.51 7.91 -23.69
C LYS A 26 -12.89 7.22 -22.39
N ASP A 27 -13.60 6.10 -22.48
CA ASP A 27 -13.78 5.19 -21.34
C ASP A 27 -12.40 4.70 -20.88
N LEU A 28 -12.02 5.10 -19.68
CA LEU A 28 -10.80 4.62 -19.05
C LEU A 28 -11.12 3.33 -18.28
N PRO A 29 -10.29 2.28 -18.39
CA PRO A 29 -10.47 1.09 -17.58
C PRO A 29 -10.33 1.46 -16.09
N THR A 30 -11.18 0.85 -15.25
CA THR A 30 -10.99 0.93 -13.80
C THR A 30 -9.78 0.09 -13.42
N PHE A 31 -8.94 0.61 -12.53
CA PHE A 31 -7.82 -0.16 -11.99
C PHE A 31 -8.33 -1.39 -11.22
N ASP A 32 -7.96 -2.57 -11.69
CA ASP A 32 -8.36 -3.89 -11.19
C ASP A 32 -7.24 -4.62 -10.43
N GLY A 33 -6.01 -4.08 -10.46
CA GLY A 33 -4.87 -4.66 -9.78
C GLY A 33 -5.05 -4.69 -8.26
N ASN A 34 -4.80 -5.86 -7.67
CA ASN A 34 -4.79 -6.11 -6.22
C ASN A 34 -3.53 -6.87 -5.78
N ASP A 35 -2.41 -6.58 -6.43
CA ASP A 35 -1.14 -7.26 -6.23
C ASP A 35 -0.19 -6.50 -5.31
N ILE A 36 0.71 -7.22 -4.65
CA ILE A 36 1.94 -6.66 -4.09
C ILE A 36 3.00 -6.66 -5.18
N THR A 37 3.69 -5.54 -5.38
CA THR A 37 4.69 -5.38 -6.46
C THR A 37 6.13 -5.23 -5.95
N ALA A 38 6.32 -4.84 -4.70
CA ALA A 38 7.63 -4.81 -4.03
C ALA A 38 7.48 -4.72 -2.50
N GLY A 39 8.50 -5.14 -1.77
CA GLY A 39 8.60 -4.95 -0.32
C GLY A 39 9.87 -4.22 0.12
N TYR A 40 9.78 -3.57 1.28
CA TYR A 40 10.83 -2.77 1.89
C TYR A 40 10.77 -2.88 3.41
N ALA A 41 11.91 -2.71 4.06
CA ALA A 41 12.00 -2.71 5.51
C ALA A 41 12.97 -1.64 6.02
N TRP A 42 12.68 -1.13 7.23
CA TRP A 42 13.51 -0.19 7.95
C TRP A 42 13.63 -0.58 9.42
N TYR A 43 14.77 -0.27 10.01
CA TYR A 43 14.95 -0.23 11.45
C TYR A 43 14.77 1.21 11.93
N ARG A 44 13.93 1.41 12.95
CA ARG A 44 13.62 2.72 13.53
C ARG A 44 14.08 2.74 14.99
N TYR A 45 14.84 3.77 15.37
CA TYR A 45 15.38 3.94 16.71
C TYR A 45 15.46 5.42 17.10
N ILE A 46 15.62 5.69 18.39
CA ILE A 46 15.82 7.06 18.91
C ILE A 46 17.31 7.39 18.82
N GLY A 47 17.64 8.48 18.13
CA GLY A 47 18.99 9.02 18.05
C GLY A 47 19.43 9.71 19.34
N GLU A 48 20.72 10.02 19.44
CA GLU A 48 21.30 10.71 20.60
C GLU A 48 21.04 12.23 20.55
N ASP A 49 20.76 12.76 19.35
CA ASP A 49 20.49 14.17 19.10
C ASP A 49 19.01 14.53 19.30
N LYS A 50 18.76 15.83 19.47
CA LYS A 50 17.43 16.44 19.51
C LYS A 50 17.16 17.24 18.24
N ILE A 51 15.91 17.29 17.83
CA ILE A 51 15.45 18.13 16.72
C ILE A 51 15.47 19.59 17.19
N ASN A 52 16.32 20.43 16.57
CA ASN A 52 16.53 21.82 16.96
C ASN A 52 15.23 22.64 17.10
N ALA A 53 14.25 22.41 16.24
CA ALA A 53 13.00 23.16 16.25
C ALA A 53 12.04 22.81 17.39
N SER A 54 12.05 21.56 17.89
CA SER A 54 11.07 21.06 18.86
C SER A 54 11.67 20.62 20.20
N GLY A 55 12.99 20.46 20.27
CA GLY A 55 13.70 19.90 21.42
C GLY A 55 13.40 18.41 21.70
N GLN A 56 12.63 17.75 20.82
CA GLN A 56 12.29 16.34 20.95
C GLN A 56 13.45 15.43 20.48
N PRO A 57 13.60 14.22 21.05
CA PRO A 57 14.57 13.25 20.55
C PRO A 57 14.36 12.97 19.07
N GLN A 58 15.46 12.86 18.31
CA GLN A 58 15.39 12.51 16.90
C GLN A 58 14.95 11.05 16.74
N VAL A 59 14.00 10.80 15.84
CA VAL A 59 13.67 9.45 15.38
C VAL A 59 14.46 9.19 14.10
N ILE A 60 15.35 8.19 14.13
CA ILE A 60 16.14 7.77 12.98
C ILE A 60 15.50 6.51 12.40
N GLN A 61 15.31 6.50 11.08
CA GLN A 61 14.84 5.32 10.35
C GLN A 61 15.83 4.99 9.24
N LYS A 62 16.48 3.83 9.32
CA LYS A 62 17.45 3.36 8.33
C LYS A 62 16.90 2.17 7.57
N GLN A 63 16.96 2.24 6.24
CA GLN A 63 16.48 1.17 5.38
C GLN A 63 17.40 -0.04 5.49
N LEU A 64 16.81 -1.23 5.59
CA LEU A 64 17.54 -2.49 5.48
C LEU A 64 17.81 -2.81 4.02
N GLN A 65 18.90 -3.51 3.74
CA GLN A 65 19.22 -3.94 2.39
C GLN A 65 18.35 -5.15 2.04
N LYS A 66 17.52 -5.04 1.00
CA LYS A 66 16.80 -6.20 0.46
C LYS A 66 17.78 -7.10 -0.28
N THR A 67 17.89 -8.35 0.16
CA THR A 67 18.80 -9.36 -0.40
C THR A 67 18.07 -10.41 -1.24
N ALA A 68 16.78 -10.63 -0.97
CA ALA A 68 15.92 -11.45 -1.81
C ALA A 68 14.47 -10.97 -1.77
N GLU A 69 13.78 -11.12 -2.89
CA GLU A 69 12.35 -10.86 -3.05
C GLU A 69 11.74 -11.94 -3.94
N ALA A 70 10.73 -12.63 -3.42
CA ALA A 70 9.94 -13.59 -4.18
C ALA A 70 8.46 -13.29 -3.99
N ILE A 71 7.83 -12.78 -5.03
CA ILE A 71 6.41 -12.43 -5.08
C ILE A 71 5.72 -13.42 -6.02
N ASP A 72 4.73 -14.14 -5.50
CA ASP A 72 3.89 -15.05 -6.27
C ASP A 72 2.45 -14.54 -6.24
N ASN A 73 1.99 -13.99 -7.38
CA ASN A 73 0.63 -13.47 -7.53
C ASN A 73 -0.45 -14.55 -7.48
N LYS A 74 -0.14 -15.79 -7.90
CA LYS A 74 -1.12 -16.89 -7.90
C LYS A 74 -1.30 -17.44 -6.50
N ALA A 75 -0.21 -17.61 -5.76
CA ALA A 75 -0.23 -18.06 -4.37
C ALA A 75 -0.55 -16.92 -3.39
N ALA A 76 -0.55 -15.66 -3.85
CA ALA A 76 -0.67 -14.45 -3.04
C ALA A 76 0.35 -14.42 -1.88
N THR A 77 1.62 -14.69 -2.19
CA THR A 77 2.72 -14.67 -1.21
C THR A 77 3.80 -13.67 -1.57
N CYS A 78 4.29 -12.93 -0.58
CA CYS A 78 5.42 -12.02 -0.67
C CYS A 78 6.48 -12.41 0.35
N ASN A 79 7.59 -13.00 -0.12
CA ASN A 79 8.70 -13.43 0.73
C ASN A 79 9.87 -12.46 0.56
N LEU A 80 10.24 -11.79 1.65
CA LEU A 80 11.25 -10.74 1.69
C LEU A 80 12.40 -11.16 2.59
N THR A 81 13.64 -11.07 2.10
CA THR A 81 14.83 -11.25 2.92
C THR A 81 15.63 -9.96 2.95
N PHE A 82 16.03 -9.55 4.15
CA PHE A 82 16.78 -8.32 4.39
C PHE A 82 18.10 -8.62 5.09
N ALA A 83 19.07 -7.73 4.92
CA ALA A 83 20.32 -7.71 5.67
C ALA A 83 20.55 -6.31 6.27
N VAL A 84 21.33 -6.25 7.35
CA VAL A 84 21.72 -4.98 7.96
C VAL A 84 22.87 -4.38 7.15
N PRO A 85 22.72 -3.19 6.54
CA PRO A 85 23.76 -2.59 5.73
C PRO A 85 24.93 -2.07 6.59
N SER A 86 26.07 -1.81 5.95
CA SER A 86 27.32 -1.44 6.62
C SER A 86 27.27 -0.08 7.34
N ASN A 87 26.36 0.82 6.94
CA ASN A 87 26.21 2.19 7.44
C ASN A 87 25.48 2.32 8.80
N PHE A 88 25.29 1.21 9.52
CA PHE A 88 24.84 1.21 10.91
C PHE A 88 26.07 1.25 11.85
N SER A 89 25.93 1.92 13.00
CA SER A 89 26.91 1.77 14.09
C SER A 89 26.85 0.35 14.64
N GLU A 90 27.94 -0.14 15.25
CA GLU A 90 27.97 -1.50 15.82
C GLU A 90 26.87 -1.73 16.87
N LYS A 91 26.64 -0.74 17.73
CA LYS A 91 25.54 -0.72 18.71
C LYS A 91 24.19 -0.99 18.04
N GLU A 92 23.85 -0.22 17.00
CA GLU A 92 22.55 -0.36 16.36
C GLU A 92 22.44 -1.60 15.48
N LYS A 93 23.54 -2.08 14.87
CA LYS A 93 23.56 -3.37 14.17
C LYS A 93 23.11 -4.52 15.09
N ASN A 94 23.60 -4.53 16.32
CA ASN A 94 23.26 -5.56 17.29
C ASN A 94 21.77 -5.51 17.72
N ASN A 95 21.20 -4.30 17.76
CA ASN A 95 19.80 -4.07 18.14
C ASN A 95 18.78 -4.40 17.04
N VAL A 96 19.19 -4.49 15.77
CA VAL A 96 18.27 -4.87 14.69
C VAL A 96 17.77 -6.30 14.94
N ASN A 97 16.45 -6.45 15.10
CA ASN A 97 15.79 -7.73 15.31
C ASN A 97 14.46 -7.75 14.55
N LEU A 98 14.13 -8.90 13.98
CA LEU A 98 12.91 -9.12 13.21
C LEU A 98 11.63 -8.86 14.01
N ASN A 99 11.69 -8.94 15.35
CA ASN A 99 10.55 -8.62 16.22
C ASN A 99 10.22 -7.11 16.34
N ASN A 100 11.02 -6.23 15.72
CA ASN A 100 10.83 -4.79 15.78
C ASN A 100 11.29 -4.09 14.49
N ILE A 101 10.65 -4.42 13.37
CA ILE A 101 10.97 -3.88 12.04
C ILE A 101 9.77 -3.11 11.47
N VAL A 102 10.06 -2.00 10.81
CA VAL A 102 9.08 -1.27 10.00
C VAL A 102 9.07 -1.90 8.60
N VAL A 103 7.97 -2.52 8.20
CA VAL A 103 7.80 -3.06 6.84
C VAL A 103 6.79 -2.23 6.07
N ALA A 104 7.03 -2.02 4.79
CA ALA A 104 6.07 -1.47 3.83
C ALA A 104 6.15 -2.23 2.52
N VAL A 105 5.05 -2.26 1.78
CA VAL A 105 5.00 -2.85 0.45
C VAL A 105 4.41 -1.87 -0.55
N GLN A 106 4.82 -1.99 -1.81
CA GLN A 106 4.14 -1.39 -2.94
C GLN A 106 3.00 -2.33 -3.36
N ILE A 107 1.85 -1.73 -3.67
CA ILE A 107 0.67 -2.42 -4.16
C ILE A 107 0.26 -1.83 -5.51
N SER A 108 -0.59 -2.54 -6.24
CA SER A 108 -1.21 -2.04 -7.46
C SER A 108 -1.77 -0.62 -7.30
N SER A 109 -1.68 0.17 -8.37
CA SER A 109 -2.20 1.54 -8.41
C SER A 109 -3.67 1.59 -7.97
N ALA A 110 -4.00 2.58 -7.14
CA ALA A 110 -5.33 2.79 -6.57
C ALA A 110 -5.89 1.65 -5.69
N ALA A 111 -5.09 0.63 -5.39
CA ALA A 111 -5.46 -0.37 -4.40
C ALA A 111 -5.30 0.17 -2.97
N VAL A 112 -6.02 -0.42 -2.03
CA VAL A 112 -5.92 -0.15 -0.59
C VAL A 112 -5.60 -1.45 0.13
N MET A 113 -4.65 -1.40 1.06
CA MET A 113 -4.22 -2.56 1.84
C MET A 113 -4.64 -2.43 3.30
N THR A 114 -5.20 -3.51 3.86
CA THR A 114 -5.65 -3.58 5.25
C THR A 114 -5.10 -4.83 5.94
N PRO A 115 -4.65 -4.76 7.21
CA PRO A 115 -4.23 -5.93 7.95
C PRO A 115 -5.39 -6.90 8.20
N VAL A 116 -5.10 -8.20 8.22
CA VAL A 116 -6.06 -9.29 8.46
C VAL A 116 -5.64 -10.06 9.71
N GLU A 117 -6.59 -10.63 10.46
CA GLU A 117 -6.31 -11.56 11.57
C GLU A 117 -5.36 -11.01 12.66
N GLY A 118 -5.36 -9.69 12.89
CA GLY A 118 -4.49 -9.07 13.91
C GLY A 118 -3.06 -8.82 13.45
N SER A 119 -2.77 -8.97 12.15
CA SER A 119 -1.49 -8.55 11.58
C SER A 119 -1.19 -7.07 11.85
N PRO A 120 0.08 -6.69 12.03
CA PRO A 120 0.45 -5.34 12.39
C PRO A 120 0.21 -4.35 11.25
N ALA A 121 0.01 -3.08 11.60
CA ALA A 121 -0.01 -2.01 10.62
C ALA A 121 1.36 -1.85 9.93
N LEU A 122 1.36 -1.79 8.60
CA LEU A 122 2.56 -1.45 7.83
C LEU A 122 2.99 0.00 8.12
N GLY A 123 4.28 0.30 7.91
CA GLY A 123 4.85 1.63 8.20
C GLY A 123 5.11 1.90 9.69
N THR A 124 4.81 0.94 10.57
CA THR A 124 5.09 1.01 12.01
C THR A 124 6.00 -0.15 12.44
N PRO A 125 6.84 0.01 13.49
CA PRO A 125 7.66 -1.07 14.00
C PRO A 125 6.77 -2.17 14.57
N ALA A 126 7.01 -3.41 14.16
CA ALA A 126 6.22 -4.56 14.60
C ALA A 126 7.04 -5.86 14.59
N ASP A 127 6.45 -6.92 15.13
CA ASP A 127 7.02 -8.25 15.13
C ASP A 127 6.77 -8.98 13.80
N TRP A 128 7.84 -9.28 13.07
CA TRP A 128 7.83 -10.00 11.79
C TRP A 128 8.44 -11.40 11.87
N THR A 129 8.57 -11.96 13.09
CA THR A 129 9.10 -13.33 13.30
C THR A 129 8.16 -14.41 12.76
N THR A 130 6.90 -14.06 12.50
CA THR A 130 5.89 -14.92 11.87
C THR A 130 5.30 -14.26 10.62
N PRO A 131 4.75 -15.04 9.67
CA PRO A 131 4.06 -14.48 8.50
C PRO A 131 2.79 -13.72 8.88
N HIS A 132 2.48 -12.66 8.13
CA HIS A 132 1.32 -11.79 8.35
C HIS A 132 0.44 -11.68 7.11
N LYS A 133 -0.87 -11.54 7.30
CA LYS A 133 -1.85 -11.48 6.22
C LYS A 133 -2.42 -10.09 6.03
N TYR A 134 -2.67 -9.74 4.77
CA TYR A 134 -3.19 -8.44 4.39
C TYR A 134 -4.14 -8.56 3.21
N ALA A 135 -5.29 -7.89 3.28
CA ALA A 135 -6.23 -7.80 2.17
C ALA A 135 -5.87 -6.57 1.31
N VAL A 136 -5.57 -6.80 0.03
CA VAL A 136 -5.37 -5.77 -0.98
C VAL A 136 -6.65 -5.66 -1.81
N LYS A 137 -7.33 -4.54 -1.72
CA LYS A 137 -8.57 -4.25 -2.44
C LYS A 137 -8.31 -3.30 -3.60
N ALA A 138 -8.59 -3.73 -4.82
CA ALA A 138 -8.49 -2.94 -6.04
C ALA A 138 -9.59 -1.86 -6.11
N ALA A 139 -9.44 -0.90 -7.02
CA ALA A 139 -10.42 0.17 -7.21
C ALA A 139 -11.76 -0.36 -7.74
N ASN A 140 -11.75 -1.44 -8.51
CA ASN A 140 -12.97 -2.14 -8.96
C ASN A 140 -13.69 -2.92 -7.84
N GLY A 141 -13.11 -2.99 -6.64
CA GLY A 141 -13.69 -3.68 -5.48
C GLY A 141 -13.21 -5.12 -5.27
N GLU A 142 -12.51 -5.72 -6.23
CA GLU A 142 -11.92 -7.04 -6.07
C GLU A 142 -10.86 -7.04 -4.96
N THR A 143 -10.77 -8.15 -4.22
CA THR A 143 -9.86 -8.26 -3.08
C THR A 143 -9.04 -9.54 -3.15
N LYS A 144 -7.74 -9.43 -2.90
CA LYS A 144 -6.80 -10.55 -2.79
C LYS A 144 -6.13 -10.52 -1.42
N VAL A 145 -6.15 -11.63 -0.69
CA VAL A 145 -5.47 -11.75 0.61
C VAL A 145 -4.06 -12.27 0.40
N TRP A 146 -3.09 -11.45 0.76
CA TRP A 146 -1.66 -11.71 0.64
C TRP A 146 -1.05 -12.15 1.96
N THR A 147 -0.10 -13.08 1.91
CA THR A 147 0.75 -13.44 3.04
C THR A 147 2.14 -12.85 2.84
N ILE A 148 2.60 -12.02 3.77
CA ILE A 148 3.94 -11.42 3.80
C ILE A 148 4.79 -12.18 4.82
N THR A 149 5.95 -12.68 4.39
CA THR A 149 6.95 -13.29 5.26
C THR A 149 8.25 -12.51 5.16
N CYS A 150 8.85 -12.18 6.31
CA CYS A 150 10.14 -11.51 6.36
C CYS A 150 11.21 -12.42 6.97
N LYS A 151 12.44 -12.27 6.48
CA LYS A 151 13.64 -12.88 7.05
C LYS A 151 14.72 -11.80 7.19
N LEU A 152 15.56 -11.94 8.21
CA LEU A 152 16.70 -11.07 8.46
C LEU A 152 17.98 -11.92 8.51
N THR A 153 18.92 -11.60 7.64
CA THR A 153 20.28 -12.14 7.67
C THR A 153 21.17 -11.14 8.39
N LYS A 154 21.88 -11.62 9.41
CA LYS A 154 22.90 -10.84 10.12
C LYS A 154 24.29 -11.21 9.63
#